data_AF-A0A0F2REH2-F1
#
_entry.id   AF-A0A0F2REH2-F1
#
_cell.length_a   1.000
_cell.length_b   1.000
_cell.length_c   1.000
_cell.angle_alpha   90.00
_cell.angle_beta   90.00
_cell.angle_gamma   90.00
#
_symmetry.space_group_name_H-M   'P 1'
#
loop_
_entity.id
_entity.type
_entity.pdbx_description
1 polymer ?
#
loop_
_entity_poly.entity_id
_entity_poly.type
_entity_poly.pdbx_seq_one_letter_code
_entity_poly.pdbx_strand_id
1 'polypeptide(L)' 'MNTRLPGLKSAYDKEDDGDVVLTSQPSPRPKDAATLILVRRDGPAPRVLLGKRSGGHSFMPDKYVFPGGRVDPH' A
#
# COMPACT_ATOMS: atom_id res chain seq x y z
N MET A 1 6.14 -18.71 -24.55
CA MET A 1 7.26 -19.01 -23.62
C MET A 1 7.25 -17.93 -22.54
N ASN A 2 6.82 -18.25 -21.32
CA ASN A 2 6.71 -17.28 -20.21
C ASN A 2 7.97 -17.34 -19.33
N THR A 3 8.81 -16.33 -19.43
CA THR A 3 9.99 -16.18 -18.57
C THR A 3 9.53 -15.64 -17.22
N ARG A 4 9.32 -16.53 -16.23
CA ARG A 4 9.19 -16.12 -14.82
C ARG A 4 10.53 -15.57 -14.36
N LEU A 5 10.57 -14.28 -14.01
CA LEU A 5 11.76 -13.64 -13.44
C LEU A 5 12.07 -14.27 -12.07
N PRO A 6 13.26 -14.85 -11.85
CA PRO A 6 13.65 -15.42 -10.57
C PRO A 6 13.88 -14.31 -9.55
N GLY A 7 13.12 -14.34 -8.43
CA GLY A 7 13.38 -13.48 -7.26
C GLY A 7 12.18 -12.70 -6.72
N LEU A 8 11.04 -12.67 -7.42
CA LEU A 8 9.86 -11.97 -6.90
C LEU A 8 9.05 -12.91 -6.00
N LYS A 9 9.41 -12.95 -4.71
CA LYS A 9 8.44 -13.35 -3.67
C LYS A 9 7.21 -12.47 -3.88
N SER A 10 6.03 -13.07 -4.07
CA SER A 10 4.74 -12.45 -4.40
C SER A 10 4.74 -10.91 -4.36
N ALA A 11 4.65 -10.27 -5.53
CA ALA A 11 4.56 -8.81 -5.67
C ALA A 11 3.29 -8.20 -5.06
N TYR A 12 2.35 -9.07 -4.70
CA TYR A 12 1.05 -8.70 -4.18
C TYR A 12 0.98 -9.05 -2.69
N ASP A 13 0.36 -8.13 -1.96
CA ASP A 13 -0.08 -8.36 -0.59
C ASP A 13 -0.90 -9.64 -0.53
N LYS A 14 -0.56 -10.52 0.41
CA LYS A 14 -1.36 -11.72 0.61
C LYS A 14 -2.66 -11.29 1.29
N GLU A 15 -3.76 -11.93 0.91
CA GLU A 15 -5.09 -11.69 1.49
C GLU A 15 -5.13 -11.99 3.01
N ASP A 16 -4.15 -12.75 3.50
CA ASP A 16 -4.06 -13.26 4.87
C ASP A 16 -3.14 -12.41 5.78
N ASP A 17 -2.98 -11.11 5.49
CA ASP A 17 -2.17 -10.19 6.28
C ASP A 17 -2.82 -9.76 7.61
N GLY A 18 -3.73 -10.61 8.12
CA GLY A 18 -4.29 -10.51 9.46
C GLY A 18 -4.87 -9.13 9.74
N ASP A 19 -6.02 -8.81 9.12
CA ASP A 19 -6.83 -7.69 9.58
C ASP A 19 -7.18 -7.93 11.05
N VAL A 20 -6.44 -7.29 11.95
CA VAL A 20 -6.64 -7.44 13.40
C VAL A 20 -7.91 -6.70 13.78
N VAL A 21 -9.05 -7.37 13.71
CA VAL A 21 -10.33 -6.85 14.21
C VAL A 21 -10.32 -6.95 15.73
N LEU A 22 -9.80 -5.92 16.41
CA LEU A 22 -9.82 -5.78 17.86
C LEU A 22 -11.20 -5.24 18.31
N THR A 23 -12.15 -6.12 18.59
CA THR A 23 -13.50 -5.74 19.05
C THR A 23 -13.54 -5.29 20.51
N SER A 24 -12.47 -5.52 21.28
CA SER A 24 -12.37 -5.19 22.70
C SER A 24 -11.86 -3.76 22.97
N GLN A 25 -11.55 -2.99 21.92
CA GLN A 25 -11.05 -1.61 22.05
C GLN A 25 -11.84 -0.67 21.13
N PRO A 26 -12.02 0.60 21.51
CA PRO A 26 -12.62 1.59 20.62
C PRO A 26 -11.78 1.78 19.36
N SER A 27 -12.45 1.87 18.21
CA SER A 27 -11.78 2.21 16.95
C SER A 27 -11.06 3.57 17.04
N PRO A 28 -9.84 3.70 16.51
CA PRO A 28 -9.16 4.99 16.44
C PRO A 28 -10.01 6.02 15.71
N ARG A 29 -10.04 7.27 16.22
CA ARG A 29 -10.74 8.36 15.53
C ARG A 29 -10.08 8.62 14.17
N PRO A 30 -10.84 8.61 13.06
CA PRO A 30 -10.30 8.95 11.74
C PRO A 30 -9.64 10.33 11.75
N LYS A 31 -8.58 10.47 10.96
CA LYS A 31 -7.87 11.73 10.74
C LYS A 31 -7.87 12.04 9.25
N ASP A 32 -7.93 13.33 8.92
CA ASP A 32 -7.87 13.77 7.53
C ASP A 32 -6.55 13.33 6.88
N ALA A 33 -6.67 12.79 5.68
CA ALA A 33 -5.57 12.26 4.90
C ALA A 33 -5.87 12.42 3.41
N ALA A 34 -4.83 12.49 2.61
CA ALA A 34 -4.93 12.56 1.15
C ALA A 34 -3.98 11.54 0.51
N THR A 35 -4.34 11.11 -0.71
CA THR A 35 -3.57 10.18 -1.53
C THR A 35 -3.40 10.73 -2.94
N LEU A 36 -2.25 10.44 -3.56
CA LEU A 36 -1.94 10.79 -4.92
C LEU A 36 -1.90 9.52 -5.78
N ILE A 37 -2.73 9.49 -6.83
CA ILE A 37 -2.72 8.41 -7.82
C ILE A 37 -2.08 8.94 -9.10
N LEU A 38 -0.84 8.53 -9.37
CA LEU A 38 -0.15 8.85 -10.61
C LEU A 38 -0.35 7.75 -11.64
N VAL A 39 -0.94 8.11 -12.78
CA VAL A 39 -1.21 7.20 -13.89
C VAL A 39 -0.31 7.56 -15.07
N ARG A 40 0.52 6.62 -15.50
CA ARG A 40 1.35 6.73 -16.70
C ARG A 40 0.69 5.97 -17.86
N ARG A 41 0.49 6.64 -19.00
CA ARG A 41 -0.29 6.14 -20.16
C ARG A 41 0.51 6.01 -21.47
N ASP A 42 1.83 5.99 -21.37
CA ASP A 42 2.78 5.95 -22.50
C ASP A 42 3.00 4.54 -23.10
N GLY A 43 2.23 3.53 -22.69
CA GLY A 43 2.41 2.15 -23.11
C GLY A 43 1.09 1.44 -23.40
N PRO A 44 1.13 0.14 -23.76
CA PRO A 44 -0.05 -0.62 -24.18
C PRO A 44 -1.11 -0.77 -23.09
N ALA A 45 -0.73 -0.58 -21.83
CA ALA A 45 -1.65 -0.52 -20.69
C ALA A 45 -1.23 0.61 -19.74
N PRO A 46 -2.20 1.27 -19.07
CA PRO A 46 -1.91 2.26 -18.05
C PRO A 46 -1.18 1.62 -16.87
N ARG A 47 -0.21 2.34 -16.30
CA ARG A 47 0.58 1.90 -15.14
C ARG A 47 0.38 2.90 -14.01
N VAL A 48 0.27 2.42 -12.78
CA VAL A 48 0.15 3.26 -11.57
C VAL A 48 1.44 3.25 -10.77
N LEU A 49 1.78 4.37 -10.12
CA LEU A 49 2.89 4.43 -9.18
C LEU A 49 2.45 3.92 -7.80
N LEU A 50 3.21 2.97 -7.27
CA LEU A 50 3.09 2.46 -5.90
C LEU A 50 4.46 2.54 -5.21
N GLY A 51 4.46 2.82 -3.91
CA GLY A 51 5.64 2.74 -3.05
C GLY A 51 5.56 1.53 -2.13
N LYS A 52 6.69 0.83 -1.91
CA LYS A 52 6.77 -0.21 -0.88
C LYS A 52 7.12 0.43 0.46
N ARG A 53 6.31 0.18 1.50
CA ARG A 53 6.60 0.63 2.86
C ARG A 53 7.79 -0.14 3.42
N SER A 54 8.66 0.54 4.16
CA SER A 54 9.75 -0.12 4.88
C SER A 54 9.19 -1.05 5.97
N GLY A 55 9.89 -2.15 6.26
CA GLY A 55 9.48 -3.11 7.29
C GLY A 55 9.50 -2.55 8.72
N GLY A 56 10.16 -1.39 8.94
CA GLY A 56 10.19 -0.70 10.23
C GLY A 56 8.98 0.19 10.52
N HIS A 57 8.02 0.30 9.59
CA HIS A 57 6.82 1.12 9.83
C HIS A 57 5.80 0.41 10.74
N SER A 58 5.29 1.13 11.74
CA SER A 58 4.28 0.64 12.68
C SER A 58 2.89 0.39 12.10
N PHE A 59 2.64 0.85 10.88
CA PHE A 59 1.38 0.69 10.17
C PHE A 59 1.69 0.11 8.79
N MET A 60 1.03 -0.99 8.41
CA MET A 60 1.18 -1.65 7.09
C MET A 60 2.66 -1.80 6.62
N PRO A 61 3.56 -2.39 7.42
CA PRO A 61 4.92 -2.66 6.97
C PRO A 61 4.93 -3.57 5.74
N ASP A 62 5.93 -3.40 4.86
CA ASP A 62 6.15 -4.20 3.66
C ASP A 62 5.04 -4.17 2.57
N LYS A 63 3.99 -3.36 2.76
CA LYS A 63 2.86 -3.18 1.83
C LYS A 63 3.19 -2.26 0.66
N TYR A 64 2.59 -2.55 -0.50
CA TYR A 64 2.57 -1.61 -1.64
C TYR A 64 1.37 -0.66 -1.50
N VAL A 65 1.65 0.63 -1.43
CA VAL A 65 0.62 1.66 -1.19
C VAL A 65 0.75 2.81 -2.18
N PHE A 66 -0.35 3.54 -2.39
CA PHE A 66 -0.29 4.82 -3.08
C PHE A 66 0.45 5.86 -2.21
N PRO A 67 1.23 6.76 -2.83
CA PRO A 67 1.80 7.90 -2.12
C PRO A 67 0.72 8.75 -1.47
N GLY A 68 0.90 9.10 -0.21
CA GLY A 68 -0.09 9.86 0.55
C GLY A 68 0.31 10.03 2.00
N GLY A 69 -0.55 10.69 2.77
CA GLY A 69 -0.26 10.97 4.16
C GLY A 69 -1.39 11.72 4.88
N ARG A 70 -1.20 11.87 6.18
CA ARG A 70 -2.05 12.70 7.03
C ARG A 70 -1.95 14.17 6.60
N VAL A 71 -3.07 14.87 6.62
CA VAL A 71 -3.10 16.33 6.43
C VAL A 71 -2.53 17.00 7.68
N ASP A 72 -1.63 17.96 7.49
CA ASP A 72 -1.15 18.81 8.57
C ASP A 72 -2.25 19.82 8.96
N PRO A 73 -2.65 19.93 10.24
CA PRO A 73 -3.74 20.80 10.69
C PRO A 73 -3.42 22.31 10.71
N HIS A 74 -2.58 22.82 9.80
CA HIS A 74 -2.26 24.25 9.71
C HIS A 74 -3.48 25.15 9.50
#